data_AF-A0AB72XV38-F1
#
_entry.id   AF-A0AB72XV38-F1
#
_cell.length_a   1.000
_cell.length_b   1.000
_cell.length_c   1.000
_cell.angle_alpha   90.00
_cell.angle_beta   90.00
_cell.angle_gamma   90.00
#
_symmetry.space_group_name_H-M   'P 1'
#
loop_
_entity.id
_entity.type
_entity.pdbx_description
1 polymer ?
#
loop_
_entity_poly.entity_id
_entity_poly.type
_entity_poly.pdbx_seq_one_letter_code
_entity_poly.pdbx_strand_id
1 'polypeptide(L)'
;MEYCIAGDDGSAGIWNRPFDVDLDGDGRLDAIGLDLDGDGLRDDALADFDGDDVADHAVFDVDNDGTPESYFIDDGSGTWAVAVDRGGQLRWYGLDGVEHTGGPLVDFDGFGGLDDRLLDTDGDGLADRVLCAGEQRVTGYVDTDGDGRWDVRLTDTDGDGTADGASSL
;
A
#
# COMPACT_ATOMS: atom_id res chain seq x y z
N MET A 1 3.34 -0.56 20.35
CA MET A 1 4.23 -1.02 19.28
C MET A 1 5.68 -1.12 19.74
N GLU A 2 6.32 -2.23 19.39
CA GLU A 2 7.76 -2.42 19.52
C GLU A 2 8.36 -2.41 18.11
N TYR A 3 9.17 -1.40 17.79
CA TYR A 3 9.76 -1.26 16.45
C TYR A 3 11.10 -1.97 16.40
N CYS A 4 11.22 -2.97 15.52
CA CYS A 4 12.50 -3.59 15.21
C CYS A 4 13.17 -2.83 14.07
N ILE A 5 14.14 -1.97 14.38
CA ILE A 5 14.87 -1.18 13.38
C ILE A 5 16.30 -1.71 13.28
N ALA A 6 16.78 -1.93 12.06
CA ALA A 6 18.17 -2.29 11.81
C ALA A 6 19.07 -1.07 12.08
N GLY A 7 20.07 -1.24 12.95
CA GLY A 7 21.17 -0.32 13.11
C GLY A 7 22.17 -0.41 11.96
N ASP A 8 22.94 0.66 11.81
CA ASP A 8 24.04 0.84 10.87
C ASP A 8 25.18 -0.19 11.00
N ASP A 9 25.25 -0.90 12.13
CA ASP A 9 26.19 -2.00 12.38
C ASP A 9 25.65 -3.40 12.01
N GLY A 10 24.46 -3.46 11.42
CA GLY A 10 23.79 -4.71 11.07
C GLY A 10 23.13 -5.44 12.24
N SER A 11 23.08 -4.82 13.43
CA SER A 11 22.21 -5.27 14.52
C SER A 11 20.78 -4.78 14.31
N ALA A 12 19.80 -5.45 14.89
CA ALA A 12 18.44 -4.91 15.00
C ALA A 12 18.17 -4.56 16.45
N GLY A 13 17.70 -3.35 16.70
CA GLY A 13 17.29 -2.87 18.02
C GLY A 13 15.78 -2.86 18.12
N ILE A 14 15.24 -3.31 19.25
CA ILE A 14 13.83 -3.11 19.60
C ILE A 14 13.70 -1.77 20.30
N TRP A 15 12.96 -0.85 19.71
CA TRP A 15 12.67 0.46 20.26
C TRP A 15 11.22 0.52 20.72
N ASN A 16 11.03 0.97 21.97
CA ASN A 16 9.72 1.22 22.53
C ASN A 16 9.63 2.73 22.81
N ARG A 17 8.86 3.44 21.98
CA ARG A 17 8.67 4.89 22.04
C ARG A 17 7.19 5.25 21.87
N PRO A 18 6.72 6.31 22.54
CA PRO A 18 5.38 6.84 22.27
C PRO A 18 5.33 7.49 20.89
N PHE A 19 4.15 7.45 20.26
CA PHE A 19 3.88 8.22 19.04
C PHE A 19 4.10 9.71 19.26
N ASP A 20 4.71 10.38 18.28
CA ASP A 20 5.02 11.81 18.29
C ASP A 20 4.73 12.53 16.97
N VAL A 21 4.25 11.79 15.95
CA VAL A 21 3.80 12.29 14.65
C VAL A 21 2.31 11.92 14.47
N ASP A 22 1.54 12.82 13.86
CA ASP A 22 0.15 12.65 13.39
C ASP A 22 0.22 12.57 11.86
N LEU A 23 0.29 11.36 11.35
CA LEU A 23 0.59 11.05 9.95
C LEU A 23 -0.68 11.08 9.09
N ASP A 24 -1.81 10.57 9.61
CA ASP A 24 -3.10 10.60 8.91
C ASP A 24 -3.85 11.95 8.99
N GLY A 25 -3.42 12.84 9.89
CA GLY A 25 -3.97 14.18 10.06
C GLY A 25 -5.30 14.22 10.81
N ASP A 26 -5.66 13.17 11.55
CA ASP A 26 -6.90 13.09 12.33
C ASP A 26 -6.85 13.85 13.67
N GLY A 27 -5.67 14.32 14.06
CA GLY A 27 -5.40 15.03 15.32
C GLY A 27 -4.93 14.13 16.47
N ARG A 28 -4.66 12.85 16.22
CA ARG A 28 -4.05 11.90 17.16
C ARG A 28 -2.69 11.47 16.63
N LEU A 29 -1.76 11.26 17.56
CA LEU A 29 -0.43 10.75 17.21
C LEU A 29 -0.52 9.25 16.96
N ASP A 30 -0.08 8.83 15.79
CA ASP A 30 -0.21 7.48 15.21
C ASP A 30 1.13 6.94 14.65
N ALA A 31 2.15 7.78 14.59
CA ALA A 31 3.46 7.46 14.02
C ALA A 31 4.63 7.91 14.91
N ILE A 32 5.82 7.38 14.63
CA ILE A 32 7.07 7.75 15.31
C ILE A 32 8.04 8.46 14.35
N GLY A 33 8.59 9.61 14.76
CA GLY A 33 9.61 10.33 14.00
C GLY A 33 10.99 9.68 14.07
N LEU A 34 11.60 9.45 12.92
CA LEU A 34 12.86 8.72 12.70
C LEU A 34 13.78 9.48 11.72
N ASP A 35 15.05 9.08 11.73
CA ASP A 35 16.14 9.57 10.87
C ASP A 35 16.65 8.36 10.07
N LEU A 36 15.85 7.90 9.11
CA LEU A 36 16.14 6.71 8.31
C LEU A 36 17.03 7.04 7.11
N ASP A 37 16.95 8.26 6.58
CA ASP A 37 17.79 8.73 5.47
C ASP A 37 19.19 9.23 5.91
N GLY A 38 19.37 9.49 7.21
CA GLY A 38 20.66 9.79 7.84
C GLY A 38 21.11 11.24 7.72
N ASP A 39 20.18 12.17 7.48
CA ASP A 39 20.45 13.59 7.34
C ASP A 39 20.58 14.32 8.72
N GLY A 40 20.16 13.67 9.80
CA GLY A 40 20.22 14.17 11.17
C GLY A 40 18.94 14.84 11.68
N LEU A 41 17.87 14.84 10.89
CA LEU A 41 16.53 15.28 11.25
C LEU A 41 15.64 14.09 11.60
N ARG A 42 14.42 14.36 12.05
CA ARG A 42 13.43 13.33 12.42
C ARG A 42 12.12 13.60 11.71
N ASP A 43 12.20 13.45 10.41
CA ASP A 43 11.21 13.79 9.41
C ASP A 43 10.74 12.57 8.62
N ASP A 44 11.39 11.42 8.80
CA ASP A 44 10.86 10.13 8.40
C ASP A 44 9.89 9.57 9.47
N ALA A 45 8.95 8.73 9.07
CA ALA A 45 8.08 8.06 10.03
C ALA A 45 7.66 6.64 9.61
N LEU A 46 7.38 5.82 10.63
CA LEU A 46 6.72 4.52 10.50
C LEU A 46 5.41 4.53 11.30
N ALA A 47 4.36 3.94 10.73
CA ALA A 47 3.05 3.78 11.37
C ALA A 47 2.52 2.35 11.19
N ASP A 48 1.63 1.96 12.11
CA ASP A 48 0.78 0.76 12.03
C ASP A 48 -0.66 1.23 12.10
N PHE A 49 -1.36 1.18 10.96
CA PHE A 49 -2.75 1.59 10.88
C PHE A 49 -3.74 0.45 11.08
N ASP A 50 -3.35 -0.81 10.90
CA ASP A 50 -4.25 -1.96 11.06
C ASP A 50 -4.24 -2.58 12.47
N GLY A 51 -3.25 -2.22 13.30
CA GLY A 51 -3.15 -2.55 14.72
C GLY A 51 -2.61 -3.94 14.99
N ASP A 52 -1.88 -4.55 14.04
CA ASP A 52 -1.33 -5.89 14.18
C ASP A 52 0.06 -5.96 14.86
N ASP A 53 0.56 -4.81 15.33
CA ASP A 53 1.88 -4.61 15.92
C ASP A 53 3.07 -4.63 14.92
N VAL A 54 2.81 -4.59 13.61
CA VAL A 54 3.79 -4.44 12.52
C VAL A 54 3.57 -3.12 11.79
N ALA A 55 4.64 -2.42 11.45
CA ALA A 55 4.51 -1.18 10.68
C ALA A 55 4.09 -1.50 9.24
N ASP A 56 2.99 -0.87 8.79
CA ASP A 56 2.41 -1.02 7.46
C ASP A 56 2.57 0.24 6.60
N HIS A 57 3.10 1.33 7.17
CA HIS A 57 3.33 2.58 6.48
C HIS A 57 4.70 3.19 6.80
N ALA A 58 5.39 3.68 5.76
CA ALA A 58 6.63 4.45 5.91
C ALA A 58 6.58 5.73 5.07
N VAL A 59 7.09 6.82 5.61
CA VAL A 59 7.24 8.10 4.90
C VAL A 59 8.65 8.63 5.04
N PHE A 60 9.16 9.26 3.98
CA PHE A 60 10.48 9.87 3.93
C PHE A 60 10.42 11.28 3.32
N ASP A 61 11.00 12.24 4.04
CA ASP A 61 11.19 13.64 3.62
C ASP A 61 12.69 13.86 3.42
N VAL A 62 13.16 13.62 2.20
CA VAL A 62 14.58 13.52 1.82
C VAL A 62 15.19 14.90 1.56
N ASP A 63 14.37 15.91 1.30
CA ASP A 63 14.83 17.28 1.05
C ASP A 63 14.54 18.28 2.19
N ASN A 64 13.88 17.79 3.24
CA ASN A 64 13.63 18.42 4.52
C ASN A 64 12.77 19.67 4.41
N ASP A 65 11.85 19.70 3.44
CA ASP A 65 10.94 20.82 3.25
C ASP A 65 9.64 20.72 4.08
N GLY A 66 9.44 19.59 4.77
CA GLY A 66 8.24 19.25 5.52
C GLY A 66 7.18 18.53 4.68
N THR A 67 7.50 18.15 3.44
CA THR A 67 6.67 17.35 2.53
C THR A 67 7.40 16.06 2.20
N PRO A 68 6.91 14.90 2.65
CA PRO A 68 7.52 13.64 2.26
C PRO A 68 7.47 13.40 0.74
N GLU A 69 8.61 13.05 0.12
CA GLU A 69 8.69 12.66 -1.30
C GLU A 69 8.33 11.20 -1.52
N SER A 70 8.60 10.34 -0.53
CA SER A 70 8.41 8.90 -0.67
C SER A 70 7.47 8.39 0.41
N TYR A 71 6.52 7.57 -0.02
CA TYR A 71 5.56 6.89 0.83
C TYR A 71 5.60 5.41 0.49
N PHE A 72 5.57 4.55 1.49
CA PHE A 72 5.56 3.11 1.32
C PHE A 72 4.44 2.48 2.15
N ILE A 73 3.86 1.41 1.62
CA ILE A 73 2.84 0.60 2.28
C ILE A 73 3.30 -0.85 2.27
N ASP A 74 3.20 -1.55 3.39
CA ASP A 74 3.25 -3.02 3.43
C ASP A 74 1.82 -3.55 3.55
N ASP A 75 1.43 -4.48 2.67
CA ASP A 75 0.11 -5.12 2.69
C ASP A 75 0.10 -6.41 3.53
N GLY A 76 1.09 -6.59 4.41
CA GLY A 76 1.32 -7.80 5.20
C GLY A 76 2.00 -8.93 4.40
N SER A 77 2.34 -8.71 3.13
CA SER A 77 3.15 -9.68 2.36
C SER A 77 4.64 -9.64 2.70
N GLY A 78 5.08 -8.65 3.48
CA GLY A 78 6.48 -8.43 3.83
C GLY A 78 7.30 -7.79 2.70
N THR A 79 6.62 -7.16 1.75
CA THR A 79 7.23 -6.41 0.64
C THR A 79 6.65 -4.99 0.67
N TRP A 80 7.48 -4.03 1.08
CA TRP A 80 7.13 -2.61 1.08
C TRP A 80 6.96 -2.12 -0.35
N ALA A 81 5.72 -1.75 -0.72
CA ALA A 81 5.38 -1.12 -1.99
C ALA A 81 5.54 0.39 -1.89
N VAL A 82 6.08 1.05 -2.92
CA VAL A 82 6.12 2.52 -3.01
C VAL A 82 4.73 3.01 -3.39
N ALA A 83 4.10 3.85 -2.56
CA ALA A 83 2.97 4.65 -3.04
C ALA A 83 3.52 5.86 -3.81
N VAL A 84 3.30 5.87 -5.12
CA VAL A 84 3.68 6.98 -5.98
C VAL A 84 2.77 8.17 -5.71
N ASP A 85 3.36 9.20 -5.10
CA ASP A 85 2.98 10.61 -5.07
C ASP A 85 1.55 11.01 -4.63
N ARG A 86 1.46 12.22 -4.06
CA ARG A 86 0.28 12.90 -3.49
C ARG A 86 -0.87 13.16 -4.49
N GLY A 87 -0.84 12.54 -5.67
CA GLY A 87 -1.91 12.50 -6.67
C GLY A 87 -2.84 11.29 -6.56
N GLY A 88 -2.39 10.16 -5.99
CA GLY A 88 -3.22 8.95 -5.75
C GLY A 88 -3.94 8.37 -6.99
N GLN A 89 -3.59 8.83 -8.19
CA GLN A 89 -4.23 8.45 -9.45
C GLN A 89 -3.37 7.42 -10.16
N LEU A 90 -3.88 6.20 -10.24
CA LEU A 90 -3.31 5.11 -11.01
C LEU A 90 -3.92 5.10 -12.41
N ARG A 91 -3.13 4.66 -13.39
CA ARG A 91 -3.67 4.17 -14.66
C ARG A 91 -4.07 2.72 -14.48
N TRP A 92 -5.18 2.31 -15.08
CA TRP A 92 -5.63 0.93 -15.02
C TRP A 92 -6.53 0.64 -16.22
N TYR A 93 -6.65 -0.63 -16.60
CA TYR A 93 -7.48 -1.03 -17.73
C TYR A 93 -8.75 -1.74 -17.28
N GLY A 94 -9.89 -1.41 -17.86
CA GLY A 94 -11.10 -2.21 -17.71
C GLY A 94 -10.94 -3.60 -18.35
N LEU A 95 -11.84 -4.53 -18.03
CA LEU A 95 -11.90 -5.84 -18.73
C LEU A 95 -12.21 -5.72 -20.23
N ASP A 96 -12.66 -4.55 -20.68
CA ASP A 96 -12.86 -4.19 -22.08
C ASP A 96 -11.60 -3.64 -22.76
N GLY A 97 -10.50 -3.49 -22.02
CA GLY A 97 -9.22 -2.95 -22.49
C GLY A 97 -9.19 -1.44 -22.63
N VAL A 98 -10.19 -0.71 -22.10
CA VAL A 98 -10.18 0.75 -22.04
C VAL A 98 -9.31 1.20 -20.88
N GLU A 99 -8.42 2.17 -21.11
CA GLU A 99 -7.61 2.79 -20.07
C GLU A 99 -8.44 3.82 -19.27
N HIS A 100 -8.29 3.76 -17.96
CA HIS A 100 -8.88 4.65 -16.99
C HIS A 100 -7.79 5.28 -16.12
N THR A 101 -8.13 6.39 -15.46
CA THR A 101 -7.23 7.07 -14.50
C THR A 101 -8.03 7.42 -13.25
N GLY A 102 -7.51 7.10 -12.08
CA GLY A 102 -8.18 7.31 -10.79
C GLY A 102 -7.66 6.36 -9.71
N GLY A 103 -8.31 6.32 -8.56
CA GLY A 103 -7.97 5.40 -7.48
C GLY A 103 -7.57 6.10 -6.17
N PRO A 104 -7.06 5.32 -5.19
CA PRO A 104 -6.83 3.88 -5.27
C PRO A 104 -8.13 3.04 -5.24
N LEU A 105 -9.27 3.64 -4.88
CA LEU A 105 -10.59 3.00 -4.91
C LEU A 105 -11.37 3.35 -6.18
N VAL A 106 -11.90 2.33 -6.86
CA VAL A 106 -12.64 2.44 -8.13
C VAL A 106 -13.87 1.52 -8.16
N ASP A 107 -14.71 1.65 -9.18
CA ASP A 107 -15.84 0.76 -9.48
C ASP A 107 -15.43 -0.14 -10.66
N PHE A 108 -14.51 -1.07 -10.41
CA PHE A 108 -13.97 -1.97 -11.44
C PHE A 108 -15.00 -3.04 -11.84
N ASP A 109 -15.74 -3.56 -10.87
CA ASP A 109 -16.75 -4.60 -11.11
C ASP A 109 -18.10 -4.06 -11.62
N GLY A 110 -18.31 -2.75 -11.53
CA GLY A 110 -19.48 -2.05 -12.07
C GLY A 110 -20.74 -2.21 -11.22
N PHE A 111 -20.63 -2.60 -9.96
CA PHE A 111 -21.75 -2.67 -9.03
C PHE A 111 -22.06 -1.35 -8.33
N GLY A 112 -21.37 -0.25 -8.70
CA GLY A 112 -21.75 1.11 -8.36
C GLY A 112 -21.16 1.63 -7.04
N GLY A 113 -20.20 0.92 -6.47
CA GLY A 113 -19.39 1.34 -5.33
C GLY A 113 -17.98 1.74 -5.78
N LEU A 114 -17.34 2.68 -5.07
CA LEU A 114 -15.90 2.91 -5.19
C LEU A 114 -15.20 2.11 -4.09
N ASP A 115 -15.25 0.79 -4.20
CA ASP A 115 -14.79 -0.17 -3.19
C ASP A 115 -13.78 -1.18 -3.74
N ASP A 116 -13.47 -1.12 -5.04
CA ASP A 116 -12.44 -1.96 -5.64
C ASP A 116 -11.07 -1.28 -5.52
N ARG A 117 -10.11 -1.98 -4.92
CA ARG A 117 -8.79 -1.43 -4.61
C ARG A 117 -7.78 -1.78 -5.69
N LEU A 118 -7.21 -0.77 -6.32
CA LEU A 118 -6.05 -0.89 -7.21
C LEU A 118 -4.75 -0.94 -6.40
N LEU A 119 -3.79 -1.73 -6.87
CA LEU A 119 -2.44 -1.79 -6.34
C LEU A 119 -1.44 -1.67 -7.49
N ASP A 120 -0.48 -0.77 -7.30
CA ASP A 120 0.70 -0.59 -8.13
C ASP A 120 1.89 -0.98 -7.25
N THR A 121 2.48 -2.15 -7.54
CA THR A 121 3.49 -2.81 -6.71
C THR A 121 4.89 -2.39 -7.13
N ASP A 122 5.08 -2.10 -8.42
CA ASP A 122 6.38 -1.70 -8.97
C ASP A 122 6.58 -0.17 -9.06
N GLY A 123 5.51 0.60 -8.84
CA GLY A 123 5.54 2.06 -8.74
C GLY A 123 5.66 2.76 -10.08
N ASP A 124 5.23 2.13 -11.18
CA ASP A 124 5.31 2.72 -12.51
C ASP A 124 4.06 3.57 -12.89
N GLY A 125 3.07 3.62 -11.99
CA GLY A 125 1.80 4.33 -12.14
C GLY A 125 0.74 3.56 -12.94
N LEU A 126 0.96 2.28 -13.24
CA LEU A 126 0.00 1.33 -13.78
C LEU A 126 -0.39 0.32 -12.68
N ALA A 127 -1.68 0.03 -12.55
CA ALA A 127 -2.12 -0.96 -11.57
C ALA A 127 -1.76 -2.39 -12.02
N ASP A 128 -0.97 -3.09 -11.21
CA ASP A 128 -0.65 -4.52 -11.37
C ASP A 128 -1.80 -5.41 -10.93
N ARG A 129 -2.58 -4.94 -9.94
CA ARG A 129 -3.63 -5.73 -9.30
C ARG A 129 -4.86 -4.88 -9.03
N VAL A 130 -6.04 -5.51 -9.08
CA VAL A 130 -7.27 -4.96 -8.52
C VAL A 130 -7.98 -6.01 -7.68
N LEU A 131 -8.44 -5.61 -6.50
CA LEU A 131 -9.23 -6.43 -5.58
C LEU A 131 -10.65 -5.88 -5.52
N CYS A 132 -11.62 -6.71 -5.90
CA CYS A 132 -13.04 -6.37 -5.83
C CYS A 132 -13.67 -7.08 -4.63
N ALA A 133 -14.09 -6.30 -3.64
CA ALA A 133 -14.61 -6.82 -2.37
C ALA A 133 -16.13 -6.90 -2.37
N GLY A 134 -16.70 -8.11 -2.34
CA GLY A 134 -18.11 -8.34 -2.03
C GLY A 134 -18.30 -8.89 -0.61
N GLU A 135 -19.51 -8.74 -0.05
CA GLU A 135 -19.84 -9.10 1.36
C GLU A 135 -19.35 -10.49 1.82
N GLN A 136 -19.19 -11.47 0.90
CA GLN A 136 -18.65 -12.81 1.19
C GLN A 136 -17.83 -13.39 0.03
N ARG A 137 -17.43 -12.56 -0.93
CA ARG A 137 -16.71 -13.03 -2.11
C ARG A 137 -15.76 -11.96 -2.59
N VAL A 138 -14.49 -12.30 -2.69
CA VAL A 138 -13.48 -11.42 -3.25
C VAL A 138 -13.08 -11.95 -4.61
N THR A 139 -13.00 -11.06 -5.60
CA THR A 139 -12.38 -11.37 -6.89
C THR A 139 -11.15 -10.51 -7.05
N GLY A 140 -10.02 -11.11 -7.43
CA GLY A 140 -8.80 -10.38 -7.75
C GLY A 140 -8.48 -10.50 -9.24
N TYR A 141 -7.91 -9.46 -9.83
CA TYR A 141 -7.31 -9.50 -11.16
C TYR A 141 -5.84 -9.10 -11.05
N VAL A 142 -4.99 -9.78 -11.80
CA VAL A 142 -3.53 -9.60 -11.77
C VAL A 142 -3.00 -9.53 -13.19
N ASP A 143 -2.26 -8.47 -13.50
CA ASP A 143 -1.37 -8.37 -14.66
C ASP A 143 -0.01 -8.96 -14.25
N THR A 144 0.43 -10.01 -14.94
CA THR A 144 1.65 -10.74 -14.59
C THR A 144 2.83 -10.41 -15.51
N ASP A 145 2.58 -9.75 -16.64
CA ASP A 145 3.61 -9.42 -17.62
C ASP A 145 3.80 -7.91 -17.84
N GLY A 146 2.95 -7.08 -17.24
CA GLY A 146 3.02 -5.62 -17.23
C GLY A 146 2.58 -4.99 -18.55
N ASP A 147 1.80 -5.69 -19.38
CA ASP A 147 1.28 -5.12 -20.64
C ASP A 147 0.03 -4.25 -20.46
N GLY A 148 -0.51 -4.19 -19.23
CA GLY A 148 -1.73 -3.50 -18.84
C GLY A 148 -3.00 -4.34 -18.97
N ARG A 149 -2.92 -5.60 -19.40
CA ARG A 149 -4.06 -6.52 -19.39
C ARG A 149 -3.99 -7.46 -18.21
N TRP A 150 -5.17 -7.79 -17.70
CA TRP A 150 -5.32 -8.78 -16.66
C TRP A 150 -5.09 -10.19 -17.23
N ASP A 151 -4.11 -10.89 -16.68
CA ASP A 151 -3.76 -12.25 -17.08
C ASP A 151 -4.48 -13.31 -16.24
N VAL A 152 -4.70 -13.00 -14.95
CA VAL A 152 -5.20 -13.96 -13.97
C VAL A 152 -6.37 -13.37 -13.21
N ARG A 153 -7.42 -14.16 -13.08
CA ARG A 153 -8.55 -13.91 -12.19
C ARG A 153 -8.50 -14.87 -11.00
N LEU A 154 -8.45 -14.33 -9.80
CA LEU A 154 -8.53 -15.04 -8.53
C LEU A 154 -9.95 -14.94 -7.96
N THR A 155 -10.38 -15.93 -7.19
CA THR A 155 -11.65 -15.87 -6.46
C THR A 155 -11.50 -16.52 -5.10
N ASP A 156 -11.90 -15.79 -4.06
CA ASP A 156 -12.14 -16.27 -2.71
C ASP A 156 -13.67 -16.28 -2.49
N THR A 157 -14.24 -17.45 -2.21
CA THR A 157 -15.69 -17.65 -2.07
C THR A 157 -16.15 -17.83 -0.64
N ASP A 158 -15.24 -18.03 0.31
CA ASP A 158 -15.57 -18.17 1.72
C ASP A 158 -15.09 -16.99 2.59
N GLY A 159 -14.34 -16.06 2.00
CA GLY A 159 -13.90 -14.82 2.62
C GLY A 159 -12.80 -15.02 3.67
N ASP A 160 -12.06 -16.13 3.59
CA ASP A 160 -10.98 -16.43 4.52
C ASP A 160 -9.67 -15.71 4.18
N GLY A 161 -9.64 -14.96 3.07
CA GLY A 161 -8.48 -14.22 2.58
C GLY A 161 -7.57 -15.07 1.68
N THR A 162 -7.90 -16.34 1.44
CA THR A 162 -7.19 -17.22 0.52
C THR A 162 -8.00 -17.48 -0.74
N ALA A 163 -7.32 -17.58 -1.88
CA ALA A 163 -8.01 -17.84 -3.14
C ALA A 163 -8.41 -19.33 -3.25
N ASP A 164 -9.70 -19.59 -3.34
CA ASP A 164 -10.29 -20.89 -3.67
C ASP A 164 -10.04 -21.32 -5.12
N GLY A 165 -9.84 -20.35 -6.02
CA GLY A 165 -9.69 -20.62 -7.44
C GLY A 165 -8.92 -19.54 -8.20
N ALA A 166 -8.28 -19.97 -9.28
CA ALA A 166 -7.56 -19.13 -10.22
C ALA A 166 -7.88 -19.56 -11.67
N SER A 167 -8.03 -18.58 -12.56
CA SER A 167 -8.22 -18.82 -14.00
C SER A 167 -7.47 -17.79 -14.83
N SER A 168 -6.85 -18.22 -15.92
CA SER A 168 -6.27 -17.31 -16.93
C SER A 168 -7.36 -16.62 -17.77
N LEU A 169 -7.06 -15.42 -18.27
CA LEU A 169 -7.92 -14.60 -19.12
C LEU A 169 -7.48 -14.61 -20.60
#